data_AF-A0A0Q9TCV7-F1
#
_entry.id   AF-A0A0Q9TCV7-F1
#
_cell.length_a   1.000
_cell.length_b   1.000
_cell.length_c   1.000
_cell.angle_alpha   90.00
_cell.angle_beta   90.00
_cell.angle_gamma   90.00
#
_symmetry.space_group_name_H-M   'P 1'
#
loop_
_entity.id
_entity.type
_entity.pdbx_description
1 polymer ?
#
loop_
_entity_poly.entity_id
_entity_poly.type
_entity_poly.pdbx_seq_one_letter_code
_entity_poly.pdbx_strand_id
1 'polypeptide(L)'
;MERNDAAEDRRKDERPNPFERFVDAANQTVSRAPFFGVILVALVAWAVSKPLWASTTKWELALHTGSSILSLLLLVLLENAGRRSEEAAQEKLNVIAEALSDLMSHHARDSDELRDSVEKLREAVGLEERH
;
A
#
# COMPACT_ATOMS: atom_id res chain seq x y z
N MET A 1 1.12 3.93 -47.31
CA MET A 1 1.24 2.91 -46.24
C MET A 1 2.50 3.25 -45.46
N GLU A 2 2.43 4.21 -44.56
CA GLU A 2 3.53 4.61 -43.67
C GLU A 2 3.00 4.57 -42.26
N ARG A 3 3.10 3.40 -41.63
CA ARG A 3 2.94 3.25 -40.20
C ARG A 3 4.00 2.25 -39.77
N ASN A 4 4.74 2.65 -38.75
CA ASN A 4 5.33 1.77 -37.74
C ASN A 4 6.85 1.56 -37.76
N ASP A 5 7.65 2.61 -37.94
CA ASP A 5 9.08 2.58 -37.58
C ASP A 5 9.38 3.30 -36.24
N ALA A 6 8.46 4.13 -35.74
CA ALA A 6 8.65 4.92 -34.52
C ALA A 6 8.27 4.18 -33.20
N ALA A 7 7.73 2.96 -33.28
CA ALA A 7 7.33 2.18 -32.12
C ALA A 7 8.36 1.11 -31.72
N GLU A 8 9.33 0.81 -32.59
CA GLU A 8 10.28 -0.30 -32.37
C GLU A 8 11.56 0.14 -31.63
N ASP A 9 11.87 1.44 -31.62
CA ASP A 9 13.08 2.00 -31.00
C ASP A 9 12.97 2.18 -29.47
N ARG A 10 11.75 2.07 -28.91
CA ARG A 10 11.52 2.13 -27.44
C ARG A 10 11.50 0.78 -26.74
N ARG A 11 11.94 -0.29 -27.41
CA ARG A 11 11.94 -1.66 -26.86
C ARG A 11 13.32 -2.30 -26.76
N LYS A 12 14.41 -1.57 -27.00
CA LYS A 12 15.75 -2.18 -27.14
C LYS A 12 16.78 -1.89 -26.06
N ASP A 13 16.45 -1.11 -25.02
CA ASP A 13 17.44 -0.74 -24.00
C ASP A 13 16.99 -0.93 -22.54
N GLU A 14 16.09 -1.87 -22.26
CA GLU A 14 15.89 -2.37 -20.89
C GLU A 14 16.69 -3.66 -20.69
N ARG A 15 18.03 -3.53 -20.67
CA ARG A 15 18.80 -4.46 -19.84
C ARG A 15 18.33 -4.20 -18.42
N PRO A 16 17.89 -5.21 -17.65
CA PRO A 16 17.41 -4.98 -16.29
C PRO A 16 18.51 -4.28 -15.52
N ASN A 17 18.28 -3.00 -15.23
CA ASN A 17 19.24 -2.17 -14.52
C ASN A 17 19.53 -2.89 -13.20
N PRO A 18 20.79 -3.07 -12.76
CA PRO A 18 21.08 -3.65 -11.45
C PRO A 18 20.29 -2.94 -10.33
N PHE A 19 19.96 -1.66 -10.53
CA PHE A 19 19.06 -0.90 -9.69
C PHE A 19 17.60 -1.38 -9.76
N GLU A 20 17.04 -1.66 -10.93
CA GLU A 20 15.68 -2.19 -11.07
C GLU A 20 15.55 -3.59 -10.46
N ARG A 21 16.54 -4.47 -10.64
CA ARG A 21 16.57 -5.76 -9.92
C ARG A 21 16.69 -5.59 -8.40
N PHE A 22 17.39 -4.55 -7.94
CA PHE A 22 17.45 -4.22 -6.52
C PHE A 22 16.12 -3.67 -6.00
N VAL A 23 15.45 -2.81 -6.77
CA VAL A 23 14.13 -2.25 -6.46
C VAL A 23 13.08 -3.35 -6.43
N ASP A 24 13.06 -4.25 -7.43
CA ASP A 24 12.14 -5.38 -7.47
C ASP A 24 12.41 -6.39 -6.34
N ALA A 25 13.69 -6.70 -6.06
CA ALA A 25 14.05 -7.55 -4.94
C ALA A 25 13.71 -6.91 -3.58
N ALA A 26 13.88 -5.60 -3.45
CA ALA A 26 13.49 -4.84 -2.27
C ALA A 26 11.96 -4.84 -2.10
N ASN A 27 11.19 -4.57 -3.17
CA ASN A 27 9.73 -4.59 -3.14
C ASN A 27 9.16 -5.95 -2.75
N GLN A 28 9.74 -7.03 -3.28
CA GLN A 28 9.30 -8.39 -3.01
C GLN A 28 9.67 -8.88 -1.59
N THR A 29 10.74 -8.33 -1.03
CA THR A 29 11.21 -8.68 0.33
C THR A 29 10.51 -7.84 1.40
N VAL A 30 10.30 -6.54 1.18
CA VAL A 30 9.63 -5.61 2.10
C VAL A 30 8.16 -5.98 2.32
N SER A 31 7.50 -6.56 1.31
CA SER A 31 6.08 -6.91 1.36
C SER A 31 5.74 -8.15 2.20
N ARG A 32 6.73 -8.77 2.87
CA ARG A 32 6.56 -10.04 3.61
C ARG A 32 6.89 -9.88 5.09
N ALA A 33 5.99 -10.36 5.96
CA ALA A 33 6.15 -10.45 7.42
C ALA A 33 7.55 -10.88 7.93
N PRO A 34 8.29 -11.81 7.30
CA PRO A 34 9.66 -12.16 7.72
C PRO A 34 10.71 -11.05 7.57
N PHE A 35 10.46 -9.98 6.80
CA PHE A 35 11.40 -8.84 6.68
C PHE A 35 11.61 -8.12 8.01
N PHE A 36 10.54 -8.02 8.81
CA PHE A 36 10.61 -7.49 10.16
C PHE A 36 11.57 -8.29 11.04
N GLY A 37 11.57 -9.62 10.90
CA GLY A 37 12.48 -10.51 11.61
C GLY A 37 13.95 -10.25 11.23
N VAL A 38 14.23 -10.02 9.95
CA VAL A 38 15.60 -9.73 9.47
C VAL A 38 16.10 -8.38 10.01
N ILE A 39 15.26 -7.35 9.99
CA ILE A 39 15.59 -6.03 10.56
C ILE A 39 15.84 -6.15 12.06
N LEU A 40 15.00 -6.91 12.78
CA LEU A 40 15.14 -7.12 14.22
C LEU A 40 16.45 -7.87 14.54
N VAL A 41 16.77 -8.92 13.78
CA VAL A 41 18.04 -9.66 13.94
C VAL A 41 19.24 -8.78 13.62
N ALA A 42 19.18 -7.95 12.58
CA ALA A 42 20.24 -7.01 12.25
C ALA A 42 20.45 -5.95 13.35
N LEU A 43 19.36 -5.40 13.90
CA LEU A 43 19.36 -4.49 15.06
C LEU A 43 19.99 -5.14 16.29
N VAL A 44 19.60 -6.38 16.61
CA VAL A 44 20.12 -7.12 17.76
C VAL A 44 21.59 -7.45 17.56
N ALA A 45 21.98 -7.93 16.39
CA ALA A 45 23.38 -8.21 16.06
C ALA A 45 24.25 -6.94 16.16
N TRP A 46 23.72 -5.80 15.71
CA TRP A 46 24.40 -4.52 15.81
C TRP A 46 24.51 -4.02 17.26
N ALA A 47 23.45 -4.16 18.06
CA ALA A 47 23.47 -3.85 19.49
C ALA A 47 24.48 -4.73 20.26
N VAL A 48 24.58 -6.02 19.91
CA VAL A 48 25.54 -6.96 20.50
C VAL A 48 26.99 -6.68 20.05
N SER A 49 27.21 -5.91 18.97
CA SER A 49 28.56 -5.47 18.55
C SER A 49 29.22 -4.43 19.48
N LYS A 50 28.51 -3.98 20.54
CA LYS A 50 28.97 -3.06 21.59
C LYS A 50 30.41 -3.31 22.13
N PRO A 51 30.84 -4.53 22.50
CA PRO A 51 32.15 -4.74 23.10
C PRO A 51 33.32 -4.54 22.13
N LEU A 52 33.05 -4.39 20.83
CA LEU A 52 34.07 -4.09 19.81
C LEU A 52 34.36 -2.58 19.70
N TRP A 53 33.55 -1.71 20.33
CA TRP A 53 33.68 -0.26 20.24
C TRP A 53 34.32 0.30 21.52
N ALA A 54 35.49 0.93 21.38
CA ALA A 54 36.27 1.48 22.49
C ALA A 54 35.61 2.69 23.21
N SER A 55 34.50 3.22 22.69
CA SER A 55 33.81 4.39 23.26
C SER A 55 32.31 4.15 23.32
N THR A 56 31.78 4.04 24.54
CA THR A 56 30.35 3.81 24.85
C THR A 56 29.44 4.90 24.29
N THR A 57 29.88 6.17 24.30
CA THR A 57 29.09 7.32 23.84
C THR A 57 28.74 7.26 22.35
N LYS A 58 29.66 6.78 21.50
CA LYS A 58 29.41 6.65 20.05
C LYS A 58 28.43 5.53 19.73
N TRP A 59 28.51 4.44 20.49
CA TRP A 59 27.60 3.31 20.35
C TRP A 59 26.18 3.67 20.79
N GLU A 60 26.02 4.39 21.90
CA GLU A 60 24.73 4.82 22.43
C GLU A 60 24.01 5.80 21.49
N LEU A 61 24.73 6.79 20.97
CA LEU A 61 24.18 7.74 19.99
C LEU A 61 23.68 7.01 18.74
N ALA A 62 24.45 6.05 18.24
CA ALA A 62 24.07 5.27 17.07
C ALA A 62 22.82 4.43 17.34
N LEU A 63 22.71 3.78 18.50
CA LEU A 63 21.55 2.98 18.87
C LEU A 63 20.28 3.83 19.01
N HIS A 64 20.38 4.99 19.66
CA HIS A 64 19.25 5.91 19.79
C HIS A 64 18.81 6.41 18.41
N THR A 65 19.71 6.95 17.61
CA THR A 65 19.33 7.52 16.30
C THR A 65 18.87 6.44 15.32
N GLY A 66 19.54 5.29 15.31
CA GLY A 66 19.22 4.16 14.43
C GLY A 66 17.87 3.53 14.75
N SER A 67 17.58 3.31 16.05
CA SER A 67 16.28 2.75 16.46
C SER A 67 15.13 3.74 16.21
N SER A 68 15.35 5.05 16.37
CA SER A 68 14.36 6.07 16.00
C SER A 68 14.06 6.06 14.49
N ILE A 69 15.08 6.03 13.62
CA ILE A 69 14.88 5.95 12.17
C ILE A 69 14.13 4.68 11.77
N LEU A 70 14.50 3.52 12.32
CA LEU A 70 13.85 2.25 12.02
C LEU A 70 12.40 2.23 12.49
N SER A 71 12.12 2.82 13.66
CA SER A 71 10.75 2.93 14.17
C SER A 71 9.89 3.82 13.28
N LEU A 72 10.42 4.97 12.83
CA LEU A 72 9.71 5.86 11.90
C LEU A 72 9.42 5.17 10.56
N LEU A 73 10.40 4.44 10.02
CA LEU A 73 10.22 3.68 8.78
C LEU A 73 9.14 2.61 8.95
N LEU A 74 9.16 1.87 10.06
CA LEU A 74 8.15 0.86 10.36
C LEU A 74 6.77 1.48 10.54
N LEU A 75 6.68 2.62 11.22
CA LEU A 75 5.44 3.36 11.42
C LEU A 75 4.82 3.74 10.06
N VAL A 76 5.62 4.34 9.17
CA VAL A 76 5.15 4.71 7.82
C VAL A 76 4.74 3.49 7.00
N LEU A 77 5.48 2.38 7.07
CA LEU A 77 5.09 1.14 6.38
C LEU A 77 3.77 0.58 6.92
N LEU A 78 3.59 0.61 8.25
CA LEU A 78 2.38 0.15 8.90
C LEU A 78 1.19 1.04 8.55
N GLU A 79 1.37 2.36 8.57
CA GLU A 79 0.38 3.34 8.14
C GLU A 79 0.01 3.16 6.66
N ASN A 80 1.00 2.90 5.79
CA ASN A 80 0.74 2.65 4.37
C ASN A 80 -0.04 1.34 4.13
N ALA A 81 0.31 0.27 4.85
CA ALA A 81 -0.43 -0.98 4.80
C ALA A 81 -1.86 -0.81 5.34
N GLY A 82 -2.02 -0.03 6.41
CA GLY A 82 -3.32 0.34 6.99
C GLY A 82 -4.19 1.10 6.00
N ARG A 83 -3.66 2.18 5.40
CA ARG A 83 -4.36 2.99 4.41
C ARG A 83 -4.87 2.16 3.22
N ARG A 84 -4.02 1.27 2.68
CA ARG A 84 -4.42 0.37 1.59
C ARG A 84 -5.52 -0.62 2.02
N SER A 85 -5.48 -1.10 3.26
CA SER A 85 -6.50 -1.99 3.81
C SER A 85 -7.85 -1.27 3.99
N GLU A 86 -7.81 -0.01 4.40
CA GLU A 86 -9.00 0.83 4.57
C GLU A 86 -9.66 1.15 3.23
N GLU A 87 -8.87 1.56 2.22
CA GLU A 87 -9.33 1.76 0.84
C GLU A 87 -10.02 0.51 0.28
N ALA A 88 -9.43 -0.68 0.46
CA ALA A 88 -10.02 -1.94 0.00
C ALA A 88 -11.30 -2.34 0.76
N ALA A 89 -11.44 -1.93 2.03
CA ALA A 89 -12.65 -2.17 2.81
C ALA A 89 -13.80 -1.27 2.34
N GLN A 90 -13.51 0.01 2.08
CA GLN A 90 -14.48 0.97 1.54
C GLN A 90 -14.99 0.52 0.16
N GLU A 91 -14.11 0.08 -0.73
CA GLU A 91 -14.51 -0.41 -2.07
C GLU A 91 -15.50 -1.58 -1.97
N LYS A 92 -15.28 -2.52 -1.05
CA LYS A 92 -16.21 -3.64 -0.84
C LYS A 92 -17.57 -3.19 -0.31
N LEU A 93 -17.58 -2.24 0.63
CA LEU A 93 -18.82 -1.67 1.15
C LEU A 93 -19.60 -0.94 0.04
N ASN A 94 -18.88 -0.19 -0.80
CA ASN A 94 -19.46 0.50 -1.94
C ASN A 94 -20.13 -0.47 -2.93
N VAL A 95 -19.47 -1.57 -3.28
CA VAL A 95 -20.04 -2.61 -4.15
C VAL A 95 -21.28 -3.26 -3.53
N ILE A 96 -21.28 -3.52 -2.22
CA ILE A 96 -22.46 -4.07 -1.52
C ILE A 96 -23.61 -3.06 -1.50
N ALA A 97 -23.32 -1.79 -1.26
CA ALA A 97 -24.32 -0.74 -1.27
C ALA A 97 -24.94 -0.56 -2.66
N GLU A 98 -24.13 -0.58 -3.72
CA GLU A 98 -24.60 -0.54 -5.10
C GLU A 98 -25.48 -1.75 -5.43
N ALA A 99 -25.05 -2.96 -5.08
CA ALA A 99 -25.84 -4.17 -5.32
C ALA A 99 -27.18 -4.16 -4.56
N LEU A 100 -27.19 -3.60 -3.34
CA LEU A 100 -28.41 -3.43 -2.55
C LEU A 100 -29.33 -2.37 -3.16
N SER A 101 -28.76 -1.24 -3.59
CA SER A 101 -29.44 -0.17 -4.30
C SER A 101 -30.12 -0.68 -5.57
N ASP A 102 -29.41 -1.48 -6.38
CA ASP A 102 -29.93 -2.11 -7.60
C ASP A 102 -31.04 -3.14 -7.31
N LEU A 103 -30.88 -3.96 -6.27
CA LEU A 103 -31.92 -4.90 -5.87
C LEU A 103 -33.19 -4.17 -5.43
N MET A 104 -33.03 -3.13 -4.61
CA MET A 104 -34.13 -2.28 -4.16
C MET A 104 -34.75 -1.55 -5.34
N SER A 105 -33.99 -0.98 -6.28
CA SER A 105 -34.52 -0.26 -7.44
C SER A 105 -35.33 -1.19 -8.37
N HIS A 106 -34.91 -2.45 -8.50
CA HIS A 106 -35.64 -3.46 -9.26
C HIS A 106 -36.97 -3.87 -8.58
N HIS A 107 -37.09 -3.73 -7.26
CA HIS A 107 -38.32 -3.94 -6.48
C HIS A 107 -39.14 -2.66 -6.25
N ALA A 108 -38.50 -1.49 -6.30
CA ALA A 108 -39.06 -0.16 -6.05
C ALA A 108 -39.96 0.34 -7.20
N ARG A 109 -40.04 -0.41 -8.32
CA ARG A 109 -41.02 -0.12 -9.38
C ARG A 109 -42.46 -0.12 -8.87
N ASP A 110 -42.73 -0.72 -7.71
CA ASP A 110 -44.05 -0.81 -7.08
C ASP A 110 -44.35 0.25 -6.00
N SER A 111 -43.39 1.09 -5.56
CA SER A 111 -43.67 2.10 -4.52
C SER A 111 -42.66 3.26 -4.50
N ASP A 112 -43.17 4.50 -4.44
CA ASP A 112 -42.36 5.73 -4.38
C ASP A 112 -41.47 5.85 -3.13
N GLU A 113 -41.84 5.23 -2.00
CA GLU A 113 -41.07 5.27 -0.75
C GLU A 113 -39.75 4.49 -0.83
N LEU A 114 -39.72 3.39 -1.58
CA LEU A 114 -38.50 2.62 -1.84
C LEU A 114 -37.54 3.34 -2.79
N ARG A 115 -38.04 4.17 -3.72
CA ARG A 115 -37.20 5.00 -4.59
C ARG A 115 -36.42 6.05 -3.79
N ASP A 116 -37.10 6.74 -2.87
CA ASP A 116 -36.46 7.72 -1.97
C ASP A 116 -35.41 7.08 -1.06
N SER A 117 -35.65 5.84 -0.61
CA SER A 117 -34.68 5.08 0.19
C SER A 117 -33.43 4.67 -0.60
N VAL A 118 -33.58 4.36 -1.88
CA VAL A 118 -32.48 4.06 -2.81
C VAL A 118 -31.63 5.31 -3.08
N GLU A 119 -32.27 6.44 -3.35
CA GLU A 119 -31.59 7.74 -3.57
C GLU A 119 -30.72 8.11 -2.35
N LYS A 120 -31.29 8.01 -1.13
CA LYS A 120 -30.58 8.28 0.13
C LYS A 120 -29.38 7.37 0.36
N LEU A 121 -29.48 6.09 0.00
CA LEU A 121 -28.34 5.17 0.10
C LEU A 121 -27.23 5.56 -0.88
N ARG A 122 -27.59 5.92 -2.11
CA ARG A 122 -26.63 6.33 -3.15
C ARG A 122 -25.90 7.62 -2.78
N GLU A 123 -26.63 8.60 -2.23
CA GLU A 123 -26.07 9.87 -1.73
C GLU A 123 -25.14 9.64 -0.53
N ALA A 124 -25.57 8.86 0.46
CA ALA A 124 -24.77 8.59 1.66
C ALA A 124 -23.46 7.83 1.38
N VAL A 125 -23.44 7.03 0.31
CA VAL A 125 -22.27 6.26 -0.12
C VAL A 125 -21.38 7.06 -1.09
N GLY A 126 -21.87 8.19 -1.63
CA GLY A 126 -21.10 9.05 -2.54
C GLY A 126 -20.94 8.47 -3.94
N LEU A 127 -21.87 7.62 -4.37
CA LEU A 127 -21.93 6.97 -5.68
C LEU A 127 -22.44 7.91 -6.79
N GLU A 128 -22.14 9.21 -6.70
CA GLU A 128 -22.49 10.15 -7.77
C GLU A 128 -21.73 9.80 -9.04
N GLU A 129 -22.51 9.63 -10.10
CA GLU A 129 -22.15 9.02 -11.36
C GLU A 129 -20.86 9.58 -11.93
N ARG A 130 -19.82 8.73 -11.90
CA ARG A 130 -18.69 8.87 -12.80
C ARG A 130 -19.15 8.39 -14.18
N HIS A 131 -19.89 9.26 -14.87
CA HIS A 131 -20.26 9.13 -16.28
C HIS A 131 -19.01 9.18 -17.18
#